data_AF-A0A9W6UUY2-F1
#
_entry.id   AF-A0A9W6UUY2-F1
#
_cell.length_a   1.000
_cell.length_b   1.000
_cell.length_c   1.000
_cell.angle_alpha   90.00
_cell.angle_beta   90.00
_cell.angle_gamma   90.00
#
_symmetry.space_group_name_H-M   'P 1'
#
loop_
_entity.id
_entity.type
_entity.pdbx_description
1 polymer ?
#
loop_
_entity_poly.entity_id
_entity_poly.type
_entity_poly.pdbx_seq_one_letter_code
_entity_poly.pdbx_strand_id
1 'polypeptide(L)'
;MAVAGGAVTIERVVISGRALVLVAVTGVLGVGCGTETVSSLPSSSPVATRPSVPAPASPPGESAPHHQENNAWKYRRALSKEDERLARAAEGRVRSALKELRENKEFSVQAVEGALLGLGYPSDRVQVRPVRASPLSSSATPPPGAEFAVRVGERGCVLGDVRPRRLLVRVEGTTAEGTCLEPPTH
;
A
#
# COMPACT_ATOMS: atom_id res chain seq x y z
N MET A 1 16.65 -48.62 30.11
CA MET A 1 15.72 -49.07 29.05
C MET A 1 15.81 -48.09 27.91
N ALA A 2 16.43 -48.52 26.80
CA ALA A 2 16.61 -47.73 25.59
C ALA A 2 15.43 -47.97 24.65
N VAL A 3 14.90 -46.90 24.02
CA VAL A 3 13.96 -47.01 22.90
C VAL A 3 14.51 -46.16 21.76
N ALA A 4 14.85 -46.86 20.67
CA ALA A 4 15.22 -46.35 19.35
C ALA A 4 14.10 -45.43 18.80
N GLY A 5 14.37 -44.37 18.04
CA GLY A 5 15.16 -44.35 16.81
C GLY A 5 14.20 -44.44 15.63
N GLY A 6 13.81 -43.31 15.06
CA GLY A 6 12.94 -43.22 13.89
C GLY A 6 13.15 -41.90 13.15
N ALA A 7 14.19 -41.85 12.32
CA ALA A 7 14.44 -40.74 11.40
C ALA A 7 13.57 -40.96 10.14
N VAL A 8 12.71 -40.00 9.84
CA VAL A 8 11.95 -39.97 8.58
C VAL A 8 12.72 -39.08 7.60
N THR A 9 13.32 -39.72 6.60
CA THR A 9 14.00 -39.08 5.48
C THR A 9 12.95 -38.69 4.43
N ILE A 10 12.75 -37.40 4.17
CA ILE A 10 11.90 -36.93 3.07
C ILE A 10 12.81 -36.61 1.88
N GLU A 11 12.65 -37.39 0.80
CA GLU A 11 13.35 -37.18 -0.46
C GLU A 11 12.91 -35.87 -1.14
N ARG A 12 13.91 -35.15 -1.65
CA ARG A 12 13.73 -33.94 -2.46
C ARG A 12 13.42 -34.34 -3.90
N VAL A 13 12.23 -34.02 -4.38
CA VAL A 13 11.89 -34.09 -5.80
C VAL A 13 12.41 -32.83 -6.49
N VAL A 14 13.47 -32.97 -7.29
CA VAL A 14 14.00 -31.94 -8.19
C VAL A 14 13.37 -32.12 -9.56
N ILE A 15 12.50 -31.19 -9.98
CA ILE A 15 12.00 -31.15 -11.36
C ILE A 15 12.72 -30.02 -12.08
N SER A 16 13.68 -30.41 -12.91
CA SER A 16 14.41 -29.57 -13.85
C SER A 16 13.64 -29.51 -15.17
N GLY A 17 13.25 -28.32 -15.61
CA GLY A 17 12.52 -28.11 -16.86
C GLY A 17 12.96 -26.82 -17.53
N ARG A 18 14.07 -26.89 -18.29
CA ARG A 18 14.48 -25.85 -19.24
C ARG A 18 13.52 -25.83 -20.42
N ALA A 19 12.89 -24.68 -20.69
CA ALA A 19 12.32 -24.38 -21.99
C ALA A 19 12.74 -22.96 -22.39
N LEU A 20 13.61 -22.91 -23.40
CA LEU A 20 14.19 -21.74 -24.01
C LEU A 20 13.26 -21.32 -25.16
N VAL A 21 12.72 -20.10 -25.11
CA VAL A 21 11.94 -19.54 -26.23
C VAL A 21 12.52 -18.19 -26.62
N LEU A 22 13.17 -18.19 -27.78
CA LEU A 22 13.65 -17.08 -28.58
C LEU A 22 12.48 -16.49 -29.37
N VAL A 23 12.18 -15.19 -29.26
CA VAL A 23 11.38 -14.49 -30.29
C VAL A 23 11.85 -13.04 -30.48
N ALA A 24 12.40 -12.83 -31.67
CA ALA A 24 12.33 -11.72 -32.62
C ALA A 24 12.41 -10.25 -32.15
N VAL A 25 13.46 -9.59 -32.66
CA VAL A 25 13.61 -8.15 -32.85
C VAL A 25 12.62 -7.67 -33.92
N THR A 26 11.95 -6.55 -33.68
CA THR A 26 11.29 -5.76 -34.74
C THR A 26 11.43 -4.28 -34.41
N GLY A 27 12.13 -3.56 -35.28
CA GLY A 27 12.39 -2.13 -35.16
C GLY A 27 11.23 -1.28 -35.65
N VAL A 28 11.14 -0.05 -35.11
CA VAL A 28 10.28 1.01 -35.65
C VAL A 28 11.11 2.29 -35.70
N LEU A 29 11.28 2.81 -36.90
CA LEU A 29 11.81 4.13 -37.23
C LEU A 29 10.67 5.15 -37.16
N GLY A 30 10.95 6.34 -36.63
CA GLY A 30 10.03 7.48 -36.68
C GLY A 30 10.72 8.77 -36.25
N VAL A 31 11.50 9.37 -37.15
CA VAL A 31 12.04 10.75 -37.01
C VAL A 31 11.01 11.72 -37.58
N GLY A 32 10.77 12.80 -36.84
CA GLY A 32 9.62 13.69 -37.03
C GLY A 32 9.78 14.81 -38.07
N CYS A 33 8.76 15.68 -38.10
CA CYS A 33 8.82 17.05 -38.58
C CYS A 33 7.55 17.77 -38.07
N GLY A 34 7.70 18.99 -37.55
CA GLY A 34 6.62 19.81 -37.03
C GLY A 34 7.16 21.15 -36.53
N THR A 35 7.56 22.00 -37.46
CA THR A 35 7.91 23.40 -37.21
C THR A 35 6.64 24.23 -37.10
N GLU A 36 6.42 24.91 -35.98
CA GLU A 36 5.53 26.07 -35.92
C GLU A 36 6.33 27.30 -35.49
N THR A 37 6.55 28.17 -36.48
CA THR A 37 6.97 29.56 -36.34
C THR A 37 5.89 30.36 -35.62
N VAL A 38 6.22 30.97 -34.49
CA VAL A 38 5.52 32.15 -33.99
C VAL A 38 6.50 33.31 -33.96
N SER A 39 6.36 34.16 -34.97
CA SER A 39 6.96 35.49 -35.02
C SER A 39 6.18 36.41 -34.08
N SER A 40 6.86 37.05 -33.12
CA SER A 40 6.46 38.36 -32.56
C SER A 40 7.63 38.97 -31.78
N LEU A 41 7.99 40.19 -32.18
CA LEU A 41 9.10 40.99 -31.67
C LEU A 41 8.96 41.37 -30.19
N PRO A 42 10.07 41.72 -29.49
CA PRO A 42 9.99 42.30 -28.16
C PRO A 42 9.58 43.77 -28.24
N SER A 43 8.43 44.13 -27.67
CA SER A 43 8.09 45.52 -27.37
C SER A 43 8.01 45.70 -25.87
N SER A 44 9.12 46.18 -25.30
CA SER A 44 9.20 46.61 -23.91
C SER A 44 8.44 47.93 -23.74
N SER A 45 7.52 47.97 -22.78
CA SER A 45 7.06 49.22 -22.16
C SER A 45 6.78 48.97 -20.67
N PRO A 46 7.30 49.80 -19.75
CA PRO A 46 7.21 49.55 -18.32
C PRO A 46 5.81 49.90 -17.79
N VAL A 47 5.11 48.91 -17.25
CA VAL A 47 3.86 49.15 -16.48
C VAL A 47 4.24 49.44 -15.03
N ALA A 48 3.84 50.61 -14.56
CA ALA A 48 4.00 51.07 -13.19
C ALA A 48 3.43 50.05 -12.18
N THR A 49 4.24 49.65 -11.21
CA THR A 49 3.85 48.73 -10.15
C THR A 49 2.89 49.42 -9.17
N ARG A 50 1.60 49.11 -9.28
CA ARG A 50 0.63 49.43 -8.21
C ARG A 50 0.77 48.39 -7.09
N PRO A 51 0.82 48.79 -5.80
CA PRO A 51 0.80 47.83 -4.70
C PRO A 51 -0.51 47.04 -4.74
N SER A 52 -0.43 45.74 -4.97
CA SER A 52 -1.59 44.84 -4.91
C SER A 52 -1.95 44.59 -3.45
N VAL A 53 -3.10 45.10 -3.04
CA VAL A 53 -3.75 44.70 -1.79
C VAL A 53 -4.11 43.22 -1.92
N PRO A 54 -3.77 42.33 -0.97
CA PRO A 54 -4.20 40.95 -1.03
C PRO A 54 -5.72 40.89 -1.04
N ALA A 55 -6.29 40.20 -2.03
CA ALA A 55 -7.73 39.99 -2.10
C ALA A 55 -8.21 39.29 -0.81
N PRO A 56 -9.37 39.65 -0.26
CA PRO A 56 -9.94 38.93 0.85
C PRO A 56 -10.10 37.46 0.47
N ALA A 57 -9.69 36.56 1.37
CA ALA A 57 -9.87 35.13 1.19
C ALA A 57 -11.34 34.86 0.88
N SER A 58 -11.62 34.15 -0.23
CA SER A 58 -12.98 33.77 -0.56
C SER A 58 -13.58 33.00 0.62
N PRO A 59 -14.86 33.27 0.98
CA PRO A 59 -15.53 32.47 1.98
C PRO A 59 -15.49 31.00 1.54
N PRO A 60 -15.40 30.05 2.48
CA PRO A 60 -15.44 28.63 2.12
C PRO A 60 -16.70 28.38 1.30
N GLY A 61 -16.52 27.94 0.05
CA GLY A 61 -17.63 27.66 -0.85
C GLY A 61 -18.55 26.61 -0.22
N GLU A 62 -19.86 26.76 -0.42
CA GLU A 62 -20.82 25.73 -0.03
C GLU A 62 -20.45 24.42 -0.74
N SER A 63 -20.36 23.32 0.03
CA SER A 63 -20.07 22.01 -0.52
C SER A 63 -21.17 21.59 -1.50
N ALA A 64 -20.83 20.81 -2.53
CA ALA A 64 -21.82 20.28 -3.46
C ALA A 64 -22.94 19.51 -2.71
N PRO A 65 -24.19 19.51 -3.23
CA PRO A 65 -25.24 18.66 -2.69
C PRO A 65 -24.78 17.21 -2.55
N HIS A 66 -25.18 16.54 -1.47
CA HIS A 66 -24.79 15.18 -1.12
C HIS A 66 -23.29 14.91 -0.92
N HIS A 67 -22.48 15.96 -0.67
CA HIS A 67 -21.03 15.78 -0.51
C HIS A 67 -20.67 14.80 0.62
N GLN A 68 -21.39 14.81 1.75
CA GLN A 68 -21.06 13.91 2.86
C GLN A 68 -21.37 12.45 2.52
N GLU A 69 -22.53 12.19 1.92
CA GLU A 69 -22.99 10.88 1.51
C GLU A 69 -22.08 10.28 0.44
N ASN A 70 -21.71 11.09 -0.58
CA ASN A 70 -20.81 10.68 -1.65
C ASN A 70 -19.38 10.37 -1.16
N ASN A 71 -18.99 10.90 0.01
CA ASN A 71 -17.68 10.66 0.61
C ASN A 71 -17.75 9.73 1.83
N ALA A 72 -18.92 9.20 2.19
CA ALA A 72 -19.09 8.38 3.39
C ALA A 72 -18.17 7.14 3.39
N TRP A 73 -17.89 6.58 2.20
CA TRP A 73 -17.01 5.43 2.02
C TRP A 73 -15.55 5.68 2.45
N LYS A 74 -15.10 6.93 2.47
CA LYS A 74 -13.73 7.32 2.87
C LYS A 74 -13.51 7.22 4.38
N TYR A 75 -14.58 7.22 5.16
CA TYR A 75 -14.49 7.21 6.62
C TYR A 75 -14.53 5.79 7.15
N ARG A 76 -13.53 5.46 7.96
CA ARG A 76 -13.51 4.21 8.72
C ARG A 76 -14.50 4.28 9.87
N ARG A 77 -15.04 3.11 10.23
CA ARG A 77 -15.93 2.99 11.38
C ARG A 77 -15.19 3.34 12.67
N ALA A 78 -15.84 4.05 13.57
CA ALA A 78 -15.29 4.32 14.89
C ALA A 78 -15.09 3.02 15.68
N LEU A 79 -14.03 2.95 16.48
CA LEU A 79 -13.74 1.85 17.38
C LEU A 79 -14.56 1.98 18.66
N SER A 80 -15.03 0.85 19.19
CA SER A 80 -15.44 0.78 20.59
C SER A 80 -14.20 0.88 21.50
N LYS A 81 -14.38 1.25 22.78
CA LYS A 81 -13.26 1.26 23.75
C LYS A 81 -12.58 -0.11 23.87
N GLU A 82 -13.35 -1.18 23.75
CA GLU A 82 -12.83 -2.54 23.81
C GLU A 82 -12.05 -2.91 22.55
N ASP A 83 -12.59 -2.63 21.35
CA ASP A 83 -11.85 -2.86 20.11
C ASP A 83 -10.55 -2.05 20.06
N GLU A 84 -10.56 -0.80 20.52
CA GLU A 84 -9.37 0.04 20.59
C GLU A 84 -8.31 -0.56 21.53
N ARG A 85 -8.72 -1.03 22.71
CA ARG A 85 -7.82 -1.71 23.66
C ARG A 85 -7.18 -2.95 23.03
N LEU A 86 -7.98 -3.81 22.40
CA LEU A 86 -7.50 -5.02 21.74
C LEU A 86 -6.57 -4.70 20.57
N ALA A 87 -6.91 -3.71 19.75
CA ALA A 87 -6.11 -3.28 18.60
C ALA A 87 -4.78 -2.67 19.00
N ARG A 88 -4.72 -1.86 20.06
CA ARG A 88 -3.46 -1.31 20.56
C ARG A 88 -2.54 -2.40 21.13
N ALA A 89 -3.10 -3.39 21.83
CA ALA A 89 -2.31 -4.54 22.31
C ALA A 89 -1.74 -5.37 21.14
N ALA A 90 -2.57 -5.60 20.11
CA ALA A 90 -2.15 -6.29 18.89
C ALA A 90 -1.10 -5.49 18.09
N GLU A 91 -1.23 -4.16 18.03
CA GLU A 91 -0.29 -3.26 17.34
C GLU A 91 1.14 -3.46 17.83
N GLY A 92 1.35 -3.50 19.14
CA GLY A 92 2.68 -3.70 19.74
C GLY A 92 3.31 -5.03 19.33
N ARG A 93 2.54 -6.13 19.39
CA ARG A 93 3.00 -7.47 18.99
C ARG A 93 3.34 -7.55 17.50
N VAL A 94 2.45 -7.02 16.66
CA VAL A 94 2.65 -6.98 15.20
C VAL A 94 3.87 -6.14 14.84
N ARG A 95 4.01 -4.95 15.44
CA ARG A 95 5.15 -4.07 15.20
C ARG A 95 6.47 -4.75 15.53
N SER A 96 6.56 -5.47 16.64
CA SER A 96 7.78 -6.20 17.03
C SER A 96 8.11 -7.31 16.03
N ALA A 97 7.15 -8.15 15.66
CA ALA A 97 7.39 -9.25 14.72
C ALA A 97 7.81 -8.75 13.33
N LEU A 98 7.13 -7.72 12.81
CA LEU A 98 7.45 -7.17 11.49
C LEU A 98 8.74 -6.34 11.48
N LYS A 99 9.17 -5.81 12.64
CA LYS A 99 10.48 -5.17 12.78
C LYS A 99 11.59 -6.19 12.58
N GLU A 100 11.47 -7.38 13.16
CA GLU A 100 12.44 -8.46 13.01
C GLU A 100 12.56 -8.89 11.53
N LEU A 101 11.43 -9.13 10.85
CA LEU A 101 11.44 -9.42 9.41
C LEU A 101 12.17 -8.33 8.61
N ARG A 102 11.91 -7.06 8.92
CA ARG A 102 12.55 -5.94 8.24
C ARG A 102 14.07 -5.91 8.48
N GLU A 103 14.52 -6.20 9.70
CA GLU A 103 15.94 -6.29 10.04
C GLU A 103 16.64 -7.44 9.28
N ASN A 104 15.93 -8.55 9.09
CA ASN A 104 16.37 -9.70 8.30
C ASN A 104 16.18 -9.52 6.77
N LYS A 105 15.64 -8.37 6.34
CA LYS A 105 15.34 -8.05 4.93
C LYS A 105 14.31 -8.98 4.28
N GLU A 106 13.40 -9.52 5.08
CA GLU A 106 12.30 -10.37 4.63
C GLU A 106 11.03 -9.54 4.43
N PHE A 107 10.69 -9.27 3.16
CA PHE A 107 9.60 -8.36 2.79
C PHE A 107 8.50 -9.04 1.96
N SER A 108 8.61 -10.34 1.71
CA SER A 108 7.66 -11.07 0.88
C SER A 108 6.30 -11.16 1.59
N VAL A 109 5.23 -11.24 0.78
CA VAL A 109 3.87 -11.49 1.28
C VAL A 109 3.85 -12.71 2.20
N GLN A 110 4.50 -13.80 1.78
CA GLN A 110 4.55 -15.06 2.52
C GLN A 110 5.27 -14.94 3.88
N ALA A 111 6.40 -14.21 3.95
CA ALA A 111 7.13 -14.03 5.20
C ALA A 111 6.30 -13.21 6.21
N VAL A 112 5.65 -12.15 5.73
CA VAL A 112 4.78 -11.29 6.55
C VAL A 112 3.56 -12.05 7.03
N GLU A 113 2.88 -12.78 6.14
CA GLU A 113 1.75 -13.64 6.52
C GLU A 113 2.16 -14.69 7.55
N GLY A 114 3.28 -15.40 7.31
CA GLY A 114 3.82 -16.39 8.23
C GLY A 114 4.12 -15.82 9.62
N ALA A 115 4.70 -14.62 9.72
CA ALA A 115 4.95 -13.96 11.00
C ALA A 115 3.64 -13.58 11.72
N LEU A 116 2.64 -13.08 11.00
CA LEU A 116 1.34 -12.74 11.59
C LEU A 116 0.59 -13.98 12.07
N LEU A 117 0.60 -15.07 11.29
CA LEU A 117 0.03 -16.35 11.70
C LEU A 117 0.80 -16.96 12.88
N GLY A 118 2.12 -16.83 12.90
CA GLY A 118 2.99 -17.28 14.00
C GLY A 118 2.73 -16.55 15.33
N LEU A 119 2.15 -15.35 15.28
CA LEU A 119 1.63 -14.67 16.47
C LEU A 119 0.31 -15.28 16.98
N GLY A 120 -0.30 -16.23 16.27
CA GLY A 120 -1.55 -16.89 16.64
C GLY A 120 -2.82 -16.17 16.16
N TYR A 121 -2.70 -15.24 15.20
CA TYR A 121 -3.89 -14.69 14.54
C TYR A 121 -4.45 -15.73 13.55
N PRO A 122 -5.78 -15.93 13.51
CA PRO A 122 -6.36 -16.88 12.58
C PRO A 122 -6.31 -16.35 11.14
N SER A 123 -6.20 -17.24 10.17
CA SER A 123 -5.95 -16.89 8.76
C SER A 123 -7.08 -16.07 8.14
N ASP A 124 -8.33 -16.30 8.55
CA ASP A 124 -9.50 -15.52 8.10
C ASP A 124 -9.48 -14.05 8.60
N ARG A 125 -8.62 -13.73 9.56
CA ARG A 125 -8.43 -12.39 10.10
C ARG A 125 -7.12 -11.72 9.68
N VAL A 126 -6.27 -12.44 8.96
CA VAL A 126 -5.00 -11.93 8.42
C VAL A 126 -5.18 -11.69 6.93
N GLN A 127 -4.82 -10.49 6.47
CA GLN A 127 -4.79 -10.14 5.06
C GLN A 127 -3.40 -9.60 4.75
N VAL A 128 -2.73 -10.18 3.76
CA VAL A 128 -1.43 -9.69 3.30
C VAL A 128 -1.44 -9.66 1.78
N ARG A 129 -0.94 -8.58 1.19
CA ARG A 129 -0.86 -8.41 -0.27
C ARG A 129 0.37 -7.59 -0.65
N PRO A 130 0.82 -7.64 -1.92
CA PRO A 130 1.86 -6.74 -2.39
C PRO A 130 1.46 -5.28 -2.16
N VAL A 131 2.44 -4.43 -1.85
CA VAL A 131 2.19 -2.98 -1.78
C VAL A 131 1.70 -2.51 -3.15
N ARG A 132 0.60 -1.75 -3.19
CA ARG A 132 0.04 -1.24 -4.44
C ARG A 132 0.99 -0.29 -5.14
N ALA A 133 1.10 -0.40 -6.46
CA ALA A 133 1.73 0.63 -7.28
C ALA A 133 0.93 1.94 -7.16
N SER A 134 1.64 3.07 -7.09
CA SER A 134 0.96 4.37 -7.16
C SER A 134 0.52 4.61 -8.60
N PRO A 135 -0.74 5.05 -8.86
CA PRO A 135 -1.18 5.41 -10.20
C PRO A 135 -0.41 6.62 -10.77
N LEU A 136 0.26 7.38 -9.91
CA LEU A 136 1.13 8.50 -10.27
C LEU A 136 2.59 8.08 -10.54
N SER A 137 2.93 6.81 -10.33
CA SER A 137 4.27 6.30 -10.61
C SER A 137 4.42 5.98 -12.10
N SER A 138 5.55 6.34 -12.69
CA SER A 138 5.92 5.95 -14.05
C SER A 138 6.32 4.47 -14.19
N SER A 139 6.42 3.74 -13.07
CA SER A 139 6.71 2.31 -13.06
C SER A 139 5.45 1.50 -12.85
N ALA A 140 5.20 0.53 -13.73
CA ALA A 140 4.15 -0.48 -13.54
C ALA A 140 4.52 -1.52 -12.47
N THR A 141 5.80 -1.58 -12.05
CA THR A 141 6.27 -2.52 -11.05
C THR A 141 5.92 -1.99 -9.65
N PRO A 142 5.15 -2.75 -8.85
CA PRO A 142 4.86 -2.35 -7.49
C PRO A 142 6.14 -2.26 -6.64
N PRO A 143 6.21 -1.32 -5.68
CA PRO A 143 7.37 -1.21 -4.82
C PRO A 143 7.55 -2.48 -3.97
N PRO A 144 8.79 -2.85 -3.61
CA PRO A 144 9.04 -4.03 -2.79
C PRO A 144 8.43 -3.85 -1.39
N GLY A 145 7.80 -4.90 -0.88
CA GLY A 145 7.15 -4.91 0.42
C GLY A 145 5.81 -5.63 0.41
N ALA A 146 5.21 -5.69 1.59
CA ALA A 146 3.84 -6.16 1.76
C ALA A 146 3.00 -5.15 2.54
N GLU A 147 1.77 -4.96 2.10
CA GLU A 147 0.71 -4.35 2.88
C GLU A 147 -0.01 -5.46 3.66
N PHE A 148 -0.35 -5.18 4.92
CA PHE A 148 -1.01 -6.16 5.78
C PHE A 148 -2.16 -5.53 6.57
N ALA A 149 -3.08 -6.38 7.02
CA ALA A 149 -4.02 -6.08 8.07
C ALA A 149 -4.31 -7.31 8.93
N VAL A 150 -4.55 -7.08 10.22
CA VAL A 150 -5.05 -8.06 11.18
C VAL A 150 -6.34 -7.52 11.78
N ARG A 151 -7.44 -8.27 11.66
CA ARG A 151 -8.69 -7.94 12.35
C ARG A 151 -8.67 -8.43 13.79
N VAL A 152 -9.05 -7.57 14.71
CA VAL A 152 -9.18 -7.89 16.14
C VAL A 152 -10.50 -7.37 16.68
N GLY A 153 -11.06 -8.07 17.66
CA GLY A 153 -12.41 -7.77 18.14
C GLY A 153 -13.45 -7.89 17.02
N GLU A 154 -14.42 -6.98 17.03
CA GLU A 154 -15.46 -6.89 15.99
C GLU A 154 -15.01 -6.00 14.82
N ARG A 155 -14.47 -4.82 15.15
CA ARG A 155 -14.21 -3.74 14.19
C ARG A 155 -12.78 -3.20 14.21
N GLY A 156 -11.93 -3.71 15.10
CA GLY A 156 -10.53 -3.30 15.19
C GLY A 156 -9.69 -3.83 14.03
N CYS A 157 -8.88 -2.96 13.44
CA CYS A 157 -7.89 -3.32 12.42
C CYS A 157 -6.51 -2.81 12.83
N VAL A 158 -5.53 -3.71 12.86
CA VAL A 158 -4.11 -3.36 12.89
C VAL A 158 -3.58 -3.51 11.49
N LEU A 159 -3.24 -2.41 10.82
CA LEU A 159 -2.86 -2.43 9.41
C LEU A 159 -1.63 -1.56 9.14
N GLY A 160 -1.02 -1.77 7.98
CA GLY A 160 0.11 -0.99 7.54
C GLY A 160 0.91 -1.67 6.45
N ASP A 161 2.19 -1.33 6.37
CA ASP A 161 3.10 -1.87 5.36
C ASP A 161 4.50 -2.06 5.91
N VAL A 162 5.17 -3.12 5.44
CA VAL A 162 6.59 -3.36 5.67
C VAL A 162 7.33 -3.26 4.35
N ARG A 163 8.35 -2.39 4.34
CA ARG A 163 9.19 -2.06 3.20
C ARG A 163 10.65 -1.93 3.65
N PRO A 164 11.62 -2.02 2.72
CA PRO A 164 13.03 -1.86 3.07
C PRO A 164 13.34 -0.61 3.92
N ARG A 165 12.71 0.52 3.60
CA ARG A 165 12.95 1.80 4.29
C ARG A 165 11.89 2.20 5.31
N ARG A 166 10.83 1.41 5.50
CA ARG A 166 9.70 1.80 6.33
C ARG A 166 9.00 0.59 6.95
N LEU A 167 8.62 0.72 8.22
CA LEU A 167 7.60 -0.12 8.84
C LEU A 167 6.50 0.81 9.37
N LEU A 168 5.32 0.70 8.79
CA LEU A 168 4.11 1.35 9.28
C LEU A 168 3.22 0.31 9.92
N VAL A 169 2.76 0.59 11.14
CA VAL A 169 1.70 -0.15 11.82
C VAL A 169 0.81 0.92 12.46
N ARG A 170 -0.50 0.79 12.29
CA ARG A 170 -1.49 1.70 12.85
C ARG A 170 -2.76 0.95 13.21
N VAL A 171 -3.54 1.55 14.11
CA VAL A 171 -4.84 1.06 14.55
C VAL A 171 -5.94 1.94 13.96
N GLU A 172 -6.88 1.32 13.27
CA GLU A 172 -8.07 1.98 12.74
C GLU A 172 -9.27 1.03 12.84
N GLY A 173 -10.48 1.54 12.59
CA GLY A 173 -11.63 0.67 12.37
C GLY A 173 -11.67 0.06 10.97
N THR A 174 -12.65 -0.80 10.75
CA THR A 174 -12.96 -1.32 9.42
C THR A 174 -13.46 -0.22 8.48
N THR A 175 -13.40 -0.47 7.17
CA THR A 175 -14.12 0.27 6.15
C THR A 175 -15.64 0.24 6.39
N ALA A 176 -16.39 1.06 5.65
CA ALA A 176 -17.85 0.99 5.65
C ALA A 176 -18.38 -0.41 5.27
N GLU A 177 -17.69 -1.09 4.35
CA GLU A 177 -17.95 -2.47 3.91
C GLU A 177 -17.51 -3.53 4.94
N GLY A 178 -16.93 -3.11 6.06
CA GLY A 178 -16.54 -4.00 7.14
C GLY A 178 -15.20 -4.69 6.93
N THR A 179 -14.43 -4.39 5.88
CA THR A 179 -13.07 -4.93 5.64
C THR A 179 -11.98 -4.09 6.33
N CYS A 180 -10.77 -4.62 6.52
CA CYS A 180 -9.66 -3.83 7.09
C CYS A 180 -8.83 -3.11 6.02
N LEU A 181 -8.52 -3.81 4.93
CA LEU A 181 -7.90 -3.23 3.76
C LEU A 181 -8.99 -2.79 2.78
N GLU A 182 -8.81 -1.60 2.21
CA GLU A 182 -9.72 -1.13 1.17
C GLU A 182 -9.64 -2.06 -0.05
N PRO A 183 -10.78 -2.36 -0.69
CA PRO A 183 -10.82 -2.96 -2.02
C PRO A 183 -10.00 -2.17 -3.06
N PRO A 184 -9.65 -2.79 -4.19
CA PRO A 184 -8.93 -2.10 -5.27
C PRO A 184 -9.81 -1.13 -6.07
N THR A 185 -11.13 -1.28 -6.03
CA THR A 185 -12.10 -0.44 -6.75
C THR A 185 -13.27 -0.09 -5.82
N HIS A 186 -13.68 1.17 -5.84
CA HIS A 186 -14.96 1.67 -5.31
C HIS A 186 -15.65 2.45 -6.42
#